data_AF-A0A017HEK9-F1
#
_entry.id   AF-A0A017HEK9-F1
#
_cell.length_a   1.000
_cell.length_b   1.000
_cell.length_c   1.000
_cell.angle_alpha   90.00
_cell.angle_beta   90.00
_cell.angle_gamma   90.00
#
_symmetry.space_group_name_H-M   'P 1'
#
loop_
_entity.id
_entity.type
_entity.pdbx_description
1 polymer ?
#
loop_
_entity_poly.entity_id
_entity_poly.type
_entity_poly.pdbx_seq_one_letter_code
_entity_poly.pdbx_strand_id
1 'polypeptide(L)'
;MLDAWLDPLRDLDPEGEPVAEVLAYVRRKLELSRSFPRESRLFANEVLRGAPHLSEVLGGELARLVEEKAAVLERWMAEGRIARMPAKHLVFSIWALTQHYADFDTQVRAVLGEGHDPFAEAGEFLDTLFRRLLAP
;
A
#
# COMPACT_ATOMS: atom_id res chain seq x y z
N MET A 1 -5.03 -2.03 16.67
CA MET A 1 -5.71 -1.57 15.43
C MET A 1 -4.70 -1.17 14.37
N LEU A 2 -3.63 -0.43 14.71
CA LEU A 2 -2.51 -0.16 13.79
C LEU A 2 -1.73 -1.42 13.39
N ASP A 3 -1.53 -2.39 14.29
CA ASP A 3 -0.77 -3.60 13.99
C ASP A 3 -1.32 -4.37 12.77
N ALA A 4 -2.63 -4.62 12.74
CA ALA A 4 -3.30 -5.26 11.61
C ALA A 4 -3.14 -4.49 10.27
N TRP A 5 -2.88 -3.18 10.34
CA TRP A 5 -2.66 -2.34 9.15
C TRP A 5 -1.23 -2.42 8.62
N LEU A 6 -0.27 -2.78 9.50
CA LEU A 6 1.16 -2.94 9.23
C LEU A 6 1.52 -4.38 8.84
N ASP A 7 0.74 -5.36 9.27
CA ASP A 7 0.97 -6.79 9.02
C ASP A 7 1.29 -7.13 7.55
N PRO A 8 0.59 -6.62 6.53
CA PRO A 8 0.90 -7.01 5.16
C PRO A 8 2.29 -6.58 4.68
N LEU A 9 2.84 -5.50 5.25
CA LEU A 9 4.19 -5.07 4.94
C LEU A 9 5.23 -5.95 5.65
N ARG A 10 4.91 -6.47 6.85
CA ARG A 10 5.76 -7.40 7.60
C ARG A 10 5.92 -8.73 6.85
N ASP A 11 4.86 -9.19 6.19
CA ASP A 11 4.80 -10.46 5.45
C ASP A 11 5.61 -10.50 4.14
N LEU A 12 6.21 -9.38 3.72
CA LEU A 12 7.06 -9.34 2.52
C LEU A 12 8.30 -10.21 2.75
N ASP A 13 8.40 -11.30 1.99
CA ASP A 13 9.49 -12.29 2.07
C ASP A 13 10.72 -11.80 1.29
N PRO A 14 11.86 -11.53 1.96
CA PRO A 14 13.09 -11.08 1.30
C PRO A 14 13.65 -12.06 0.26
N GLU A 15 13.33 -13.34 0.38
CA GLU A 15 13.81 -14.42 -0.49
C GLU A 15 12.78 -14.81 -1.57
N GLY A 16 11.59 -14.19 -1.56
CA GLY A 16 10.53 -14.42 -2.52
C GLY A 16 10.83 -13.91 -3.93
N GLU A 17 9.87 -14.13 -4.85
CA GLU A 17 9.91 -13.55 -6.19
C GLU A 17 9.45 -12.08 -6.11
N PRO A 18 10.32 -11.08 -6.44
CA PRO A 18 10.08 -9.68 -6.09
C PRO A 18 8.78 -9.10 -6.65
N VAL A 19 8.45 -9.41 -7.91
CA VAL A 19 7.23 -8.88 -8.53
C VAL A 19 6.01 -9.51 -7.85
N ALA A 20 6.01 -10.81 -7.62
CA ALA A 20 4.93 -11.53 -6.96
C ALA A 20 4.72 -11.05 -5.51
N GLU A 21 5.80 -10.82 -4.75
CA GLU A 21 5.75 -10.31 -3.38
C GLU A 21 5.13 -8.91 -3.32
N VAL A 22 5.58 -7.98 -4.18
CA VAL A 22 5.02 -6.63 -4.21
C VAL A 22 3.55 -6.66 -4.64
N LEU A 23 3.18 -7.48 -5.62
CA LEU A 23 1.77 -7.60 -6.03
C LEU A 23 0.90 -8.27 -4.97
N ALA A 24 1.44 -9.24 -4.23
CA ALA A 24 0.74 -9.84 -3.10
C ALA A 24 0.48 -8.79 -2.01
N TYR A 25 1.47 -7.94 -1.73
CA TYR A 25 1.32 -6.82 -0.81
C TYR A 25 0.25 -5.81 -1.28
N VAL A 26 0.26 -5.41 -2.56
CA VAL A 26 -0.78 -4.54 -3.15
C VAL A 26 -2.17 -5.14 -2.98
N ARG A 27 -2.35 -6.42 -3.32
CA ARG A 27 -3.65 -7.12 -3.18
C ARG A 27 -4.12 -7.16 -1.72
N ARG A 28 -3.23 -7.52 -0.79
CA ARG A 28 -3.54 -7.54 0.66
C ARG A 28 -3.93 -6.16 1.17
N LYS A 29 -3.24 -5.10 0.75
CA LYS A 29 -3.58 -3.73 1.14
C LYS A 29 -4.92 -3.27 0.58
N LEU A 30 -5.23 -3.57 -0.67
CA LEU A 30 -6.53 -3.27 -1.27
C LEU A 30 -7.67 -4.01 -0.56
N GLU A 31 -7.45 -5.29 -0.20
CA GLU A 31 -8.42 -6.08 0.55
C GLU A 31 -8.64 -5.52 1.97
N LEU A 32 -7.59 -5.06 2.64
CA LEU A 32 -7.76 -4.35 3.92
C LEU A 32 -8.58 -3.08 3.77
N SER A 33 -8.37 -2.30 2.71
CA SER A 33 -9.19 -1.13 2.42
C SER A 33 -10.66 -1.48 2.19
N ARG A 34 -10.94 -2.64 1.56
CA ARG A 34 -12.30 -3.16 1.36
C ARG A 34 -12.94 -3.61 2.67
N SER A 35 -12.20 -4.37 3.47
CA SER A 35 -12.68 -5.02 4.69
C SER A 35 -12.79 -4.06 5.89
N PHE A 36 -11.93 -3.04 5.94
CA PHE A 36 -11.81 -2.11 7.08
C PHE A 36 -11.80 -0.63 6.63
N PRO A 37 -12.84 -0.15 5.91
CA PRO A 37 -12.85 1.19 5.34
C PRO A 37 -13.00 2.29 6.40
N ARG A 38 -13.59 1.98 7.57
CA ARG A 38 -13.73 2.95 8.67
C ARG A 38 -12.38 3.25 9.30
N GLU A 39 -11.58 2.22 9.46
CA GLU A 39 -10.24 2.24 10.04
C GLU A 39 -9.28 3.02 9.14
N SER A 40 -9.34 2.79 7.81
CA SER A 40 -8.60 3.58 6.82
C SER A 40 -8.90 5.08 6.96
N ARG A 41 -10.19 5.45 6.99
CA ARG A 41 -10.63 6.85 7.13
C ARG A 41 -10.24 7.45 8.47
N LEU A 42 -10.30 6.69 9.55
CA LEU A 42 -9.87 7.17 10.87
C LEU A 42 -8.39 7.52 10.86
N PHE A 43 -7.56 6.63 10.31
CA PHE A 43 -6.13 6.87 10.15
C PHE A 43 -5.86 8.09 9.27
N ALA A 44 -6.50 8.18 8.09
CA ALA A 44 -6.34 9.31 7.18
C ALA A 44 -6.71 10.64 7.83
N ASN A 45 -7.84 10.71 8.54
CA ASN A 45 -8.26 11.92 9.24
C ASN A 45 -7.29 12.33 10.36
N GLU A 46 -6.72 11.36 11.08
CA GLU A 46 -5.73 11.65 12.11
C GLU A 46 -4.43 12.21 11.50
N VAL A 47 -3.97 11.64 10.37
CA VAL A 47 -2.82 12.18 9.62
C VAL A 47 -3.09 13.59 9.10
N LEU A 48 -4.28 13.86 8.54
CA LEU A 48 -4.67 15.19 8.06
C LEU A 48 -4.70 16.25 9.17
N ARG A 49 -4.91 15.84 10.42
CA ARG A 49 -4.86 16.71 11.61
C ARG A 49 -3.44 16.88 12.16
N GLY A 50 -2.42 16.38 11.47
CA GLY A 50 -1.02 16.42 11.92
C GLY A 50 -0.64 15.27 12.86
N ALA A 51 -1.44 14.20 12.91
CA ALA A 51 -1.18 12.99 13.70
C ALA A 51 -0.92 13.22 15.20
N PRO A 52 -1.72 14.02 15.93
CA PRO A 52 -1.45 14.32 17.33
C PRO A 52 -1.38 13.08 18.24
N HIS A 53 -2.12 12.02 17.93
CA HIS A 53 -2.12 10.76 18.69
C HIS A 53 -1.31 9.64 18.00
N LEU A 54 -0.82 9.86 16.78
CA LEU A 54 -0.08 8.85 16.01
C LEU A 54 1.39 9.21 15.76
N SER A 55 1.83 10.43 16.11
CA SER A 55 3.17 10.93 15.85
C SER A 55 4.29 9.98 16.31
N GLU A 56 4.21 9.45 17.53
CA GLU A 56 5.18 8.49 18.07
C GLU A 56 5.17 7.14 17.32
N VAL A 57 3.99 6.66 16.91
CA VAL A 57 3.86 5.41 16.15
C VAL A 57 4.39 5.57 14.72
N LEU A 58 4.06 6.69 14.07
CA LEU A 58 4.49 7.01 12.71
C LEU A 58 6.01 7.21 12.64
N GLY A 59 6.58 8.01 13.54
CA GLY A 59 8.02 8.28 13.59
C GLY A 59 8.85 7.15 14.19
N GLY A 60 8.21 6.22 14.90
CA GLY A 60 8.86 5.10 15.58
C GLY A 60 8.76 3.79 14.80
N GLU A 61 7.76 2.99 15.12
CA GLU A 61 7.62 1.62 14.59
C GLU A 61 7.39 1.59 13.09
N LEU A 62 6.49 2.43 12.57
CA LEU A 62 6.19 2.45 11.14
C LEU A 62 7.42 2.86 10.34
N ALA A 63 8.12 3.93 10.74
CA ALA A 63 9.34 4.38 10.06
C ALA A 63 10.40 3.27 10.00
N ARG A 64 10.59 2.53 11.10
CA ARG A 64 11.56 1.43 11.18
C ARG A 64 11.18 0.26 10.27
N LEU A 65 9.89 -0.12 10.25
CA LEU A 65 9.39 -1.17 9.37
C LEU A 65 9.55 -0.80 7.89
N VAL A 66 9.25 0.45 7.53
CA VAL A 66 9.43 0.95 6.17
C VAL A 66 10.92 0.94 5.79
N GLU A 67 11.81 1.33 6.69
CA GLU A 67 13.25 1.27 6.44
C GLU A 67 13.72 -0.17 6.16
N GLU A 68 13.29 -1.13 6.98
CA GLU A 68 13.63 -2.54 6.81
C GLU A 68 13.17 -3.08 5.44
N LYS A 69 11.92 -2.81 5.05
CA LYS A 69 11.39 -3.31 3.78
C LYS A 69 11.90 -2.52 2.58
N ALA A 70 12.24 -1.24 2.74
CA ALA A 70 12.92 -0.46 1.71
C ALA A 70 14.29 -1.09 1.37
N ALA A 71 15.05 -1.53 2.37
CA ALA A 71 16.33 -2.20 2.14
C ALA A 71 16.19 -3.52 1.34
N VAL A 72 15.09 -4.27 1.54
CA VAL A 72 14.78 -5.46 0.74
C VAL A 72 14.51 -5.08 -0.72
N LEU A 73 13.66 -4.08 -0.94
CA LEU A 73 13.33 -3.58 -2.29
C LEU A 73 14.57 -3.06 -3.01
N GLU A 74 15.40 -2.27 -2.33
CA GLU A 74 16.65 -1.72 -2.87
C GLU A 74 17.66 -2.82 -3.24
N ARG A 75 17.73 -3.91 -2.46
CA ARG A 75 18.54 -5.08 -2.81
C ARG A 75 18.04 -5.71 -4.12
N TRP A 76 16.75 -5.97 -4.25
CA TRP A 76 16.19 -6.52 -5.49
C TRP A 76 16.41 -5.61 -6.71
N MET A 77 16.36 -4.29 -6.51
CA MET A 77 16.68 -3.29 -7.54
C MET A 77 18.17 -3.28 -7.92
N ALA A 78 19.07 -3.46 -6.94
CA ALA A 78 20.50 -3.58 -7.18
C ALA A 78 20.85 -4.84 -7.97
N GLU A 79 20.14 -5.94 -7.70
CA GLU A 79 20.23 -7.24 -8.39
C GLU A 79 19.58 -7.21 -9.79
N GLY A 80 18.87 -6.13 -10.17
CA GLY A 80 18.18 -6.02 -11.47
C GLY A 80 16.92 -6.90 -11.58
N ARG A 81 16.37 -7.38 -10.46
CA ARG A 81 15.17 -8.22 -10.43
C ARG A 81 13.87 -7.41 -10.55
N ILE A 82 13.93 -6.13 -10.19
CA ILE A 82 12.89 -5.12 -10.44
C ILE A 82 13.54 -3.80 -10.87
N ALA A 83 12.77 -2.94 -11.55
CA ALA A 83 13.21 -1.62 -11.96
C ALA A 83 13.71 -0.75 -10.78
N ARG A 84 14.75 0.06 -11.03
CA ARG A 84 15.29 0.98 -10.02
C ARG A 84 14.37 2.18 -9.81
N MET A 85 13.98 2.40 -8.56
CA MET A 85 13.18 3.56 -8.13
C MET A 85 13.36 3.82 -6.62
N PRO A 86 12.94 4.99 -6.10
CA PRO A 86 12.99 5.22 -4.66
C PRO A 86 12.04 4.27 -3.91
N ALA A 87 12.59 3.33 -3.12
CA ALA A 87 11.80 2.26 -2.49
C ALA A 87 10.71 2.76 -1.54
N LYS A 88 10.99 3.81 -0.76
CA LYS A 88 9.97 4.44 0.12
C LYS A 88 8.80 5.01 -0.69
N HIS A 89 9.07 5.60 -1.85
CA HIS A 89 8.00 6.10 -2.71
C HIS A 89 7.16 4.98 -3.33
N LEU A 90 7.75 3.81 -3.61
CA LEU A 90 6.98 2.63 -4.00
C LEU A 90 5.99 2.24 -2.89
N VAL A 91 6.46 2.16 -1.63
CA VAL A 91 5.61 1.88 -0.47
C VAL A 91 4.49 2.92 -0.33
N PHE A 92 4.81 4.22 -0.40
CA PHE A 92 3.81 5.29 -0.31
C PHE A 92 2.79 5.24 -1.45
N SER A 93 3.22 4.86 -2.65
CA SER A 93 2.35 4.72 -3.81
C SER A 93 1.36 3.57 -3.64
N ILE A 94 1.81 2.44 -3.09
CA ILE A 94 0.93 1.32 -2.76
C ILE A 94 -0.13 1.75 -1.74
N TRP A 95 0.27 2.45 -0.67
CA TRP A 95 -0.68 2.96 0.32
C TRP A 95 -1.70 3.92 -0.29
N ALA A 96 -1.21 4.95 -1.00
CA ALA A 96 -2.07 5.96 -1.58
C ALA A 96 -3.10 5.35 -2.54
N LEU A 97 -2.65 4.47 -3.43
CA LEU A 97 -3.51 3.89 -4.47
C LEU A 97 -4.49 2.85 -3.92
N THR A 98 -4.14 2.11 -2.87
CA THR A 98 -5.05 1.12 -2.26
C THR A 98 -6.05 1.77 -1.31
N GLN A 99 -5.58 2.67 -0.44
CA GLN A 99 -6.41 3.34 0.56
C GLN A 99 -7.37 4.37 -0.04
N HIS A 100 -7.05 4.94 -1.21
CA HIS A 100 -7.96 5.85 -1.93
C HIS A 100 -9.38 5.27 -2.08
N TYR A 101 -9.50 3.98 -2.37
CA TYR A 101 -10.79 3.31 -2.56
C TYR A 101 -11.61 3.18 -1.26
N ALA A 102 -10.99 3.30 -0.09
CA ALA A 102 -11.69 3.36 1.20
C ALA A 102 -11.91 4.80 1.68
N ASP A 103 -10.88 5.63 1.55
CA ASP A 103 -10.86 6.98 2.10
C ASP A 103 -11.78 7.92 1.31
N PHE A 104 -11.84 7.71 0.00
CA PHE A 104 -12.61 8.49 -0.96
C PHE A 104 -13.74 7.66 -1.60
N ASP A 105 -14.21 6.59 -0.95
CA ASP A 105 -15.23 5.67 -1.48
C ASP A 105 -16.46 6.40 -2.05
N THR A 106 -16.97 7.43 -1.35
CA THR A 106 -18.09 8.26 -1.84
C THR A 106 -17.77 8.94 -3.18
N GLN A 107 -16.57 9.50 -3.33
CA GLN A 107 -16.14 10.14 -4.58
C GLN A 107 -15.97 9.10 -5.68
N VAL A 108 -15.29 8.00 -5.38
CA VAL A 108 -15.02 6.92 -6.34
C VAL A 108 -16.33 6.36 -6.90
N ARG A 109 -17.29 6.02 -6.03
CA ARG A 109 -18.61 5.50 -6.45
C ARG A 109 -19.41 6.53 -7.24
N ALA A 110 -19.37 7.80 -6.86
CA ALA A 110 -20.06 8.85 -7.58
C ALA A 110 -19.51 9.04 -9.01
N VAL A 111 -18.21 8.85 -9.21
CA VAL A 111 -17.57 8.96 -10.53
C VAL A 111 -17.80 7.72 -11.39
N LEU A 112 -17.72 6.51 -10.81
CA LEU A 112 -17.93 5.26 -11.54
C LEU A 112 -19.40 5.04 -11.91
N GLY A 113 -20.33 5.44 -11.04
CA GLY A 113 -21.76 5.22 -11.23
C GLY A 113 -22.24 3.85 -10.77
N GLU A 114 -23.51 3.55 -11.01
CA GLU A 114 -24.16 2.31 -10.58
C GLU A 114 -23.67 1.10 -11.39
N GLY A 115 -23.64 -0.08 -10.76
CA GLY A 115 -23.25 -1.34 -11.40
C GLY A 115 -21.76 -1.66 -11.39
N HIS A 116 -20.91 -0.73 -10.91
CA HIS A 116 -19.46 -0.90 -10.80
C HIS A 116 -19.04 -1.45 -9.42
N ASP A 117 -18.01 -2.31 -9.39
CA ASP A 117 -17.32 -2.71 -8.14
C ASP A 117 -15.94 -2.02 -8.12
N PRO A 118 -15.79 -0.91 -7.38
CA PRO A 118 -14.55 -0.15 -7.36
C PRO A 118 -13.34 -0.99 -6.96
N PHE A 119 -13.49 -1.94 -6.04
CA PHE A 119 -12.37 -2.73 -5.54
C PHE A 119 -11.95 -3.83 -6.51
N ALA A 120 -12.90 -4.44 -7.22
CA ALA A 120 -12.56 -5.43 -8.25
C ALA A 120 -11.83 -4.76 -9.43
N GLU A 121 -12.37 -3.64 -9.92
CA GLU A 121 -11.78 -2.88 -11.03
C GLU A 121 -10.41 -2.29 -10.64
N ALA A 122 -10.28 -1.78 -9.41
CA ALA A 122 -8.99 -1.35 -8.86
C ALA A 122 -7.97 -2.49 -8.81
N GLY A 123 -8.39 -3.69 -8.40
CA GLY A 123 -7.51 -4.84 -8.29
C GLY A 123 -6.82 -5.17 -9.62
N GLU A 124 -7.58 -5.23 -10.71
CA GLU A 124 -7.05 -5.48 -12.06
C GLU A 124 -6.14 -4.35 -12.54
N PHE A 125 -6.55 -3.09 -12.31
CA PHE A 125 -5.77 -1.93 -12.68
C PHE A 125 -4.43 -1.86 -11.94
N LEU A 126 -4.44 -2.03 -10.62
CA LEU A 126 -3.25 -1.96 -9.78
C LEU A 126 -2.29 -3.11 -10.05
N ASP A 127 -2.80 -4.33 -10.29
CA ASP A 127 -1.95 -5.47 -10.69
C ASP A 127 -1.21 -5.14 -12.00
N THR A 128 -1.91 -4.61 -13.01
CA THR A 128 -1.30 -4.18 -14.28
C THR A 128 -0.29 -3.05 -14.08
N LEU A 129 -0.66 -2.02 -13.30
CA LEU A 129 0.17 -0.85 -13.04
C LEU A 129 1.49 -1.24 -12.38
N PHE A 130 1.43 -2.00 -11.28
CA PHE A 130 2.63 -2.37 -10.53
C PHE A 130 3.47 -3.41 -11.28
N ARG A 131 2.88 -4.34 -12.04
CA ARG A 131 3.66 -5.23 -12.93
C ARG A 131 4.52 -4.45 -13.91
N ARG A 132 3.92 -3.45 -14.56
CA ARG A 132 4.64 -2.61 -15.54
C ARG A 132 5.68 -1.73 -14.87
N LEU A 133 5.38 -1.18 -13.70
CA LEU A 133 6.31 -0.35 -12.93
C LEU A 133 7.54 -1.14 -12.48
N LEU A 134 7.36 -2.41 -12.08
CA LEU A 134 8.43 -3.25 -11.53
C LEU A 134 9.26 -3.96 -12.60
N ALA A 135 8.75 -4.10 -13.82
CA ALA A 135 9.48 -4.75 -14.91
C ALA A 135 10.85 -4.07 -15.14
N PRO A 136 11.98 -4.83 -15.10
CA PRO A 136 13.33 -4.29 -15.25
C PRO A 136 13.60 -3.54 -16.56
#